data_AF-A0AAD4CAG8-F1
#
_entry.id   AF-A0AAD4CAG8-F1
#
_cell.length_a   1.000
_cell.length_b   1.000
_cell.length_c   1.000
_cell.angle_alpha   90.00
_cell.angle_beta   90.00
_cell.angle_gamma   90.00
#
_symmetry.space_group_name_H-M   'P 1'
#
loop_
_entity.id
_entity.type
_entity.pdbx_description
1 polymer ?
#
loop_
_entity_poly.entity_id
_entity_poly.type
_entity_poly.pdbx_seq_one_letter_code
_entity_poly.pdbx_strand_id
1 'polypeptide(L)'
;MAAWLDLTHDVRGWSLLDTGRMDDIVQSMSHPATQYPSICSFLGNTSRLSALRALFPQNNVTRRGPASLVQLHLSTTTARSEHPVWFTETSFAHPSTLDGPFMNPSANRPRHCPVQQNQWETSINIKDHILIRLVFPWTHVACFFVDGESKLNTVAHWLKASQGGIHTSPSDITSRMRVILNLTSPTATYH
;
A
#
# COMPACT_ATOMS: atom_id res chain seq x y z
N MET A 1 3.44 -1.27 -15.15
CA MET A 1 3.23 -0.11 -14.24
C MET A 1 3.26 -0.64 -12.81
N ALA A 2 3.60 0.15 -11.78
CA ALA A 2 3.68 -0.35 -10.39
C ALA A 2 2.44 -0.03 -9.54
N ALA A 3 1.50 0.76 -10.06
CA ALA A 3 0.21 0.99 -9.38
C ALA A 3 -0.47 -0.34 -9.13
N TRP A 4 -1.02 -0.54 -7.94
CA TRP A 4 -1.83 -1.71 -7.57
C TRP A 4 -3.28 -1.28 -7.34
N LEU A 5 -3.48 -0.44 -6.32
CA LEU A 5 -4.79 0.11 -5.98
C LEU A 5 -4.80 1.60 -6.28
N ASP A 6 -5.93 2.07 -6.80
CA ASP A 6 -6.17 3.50 -7.02
C ASP A 6 -7.61 3.91 -6.73
N LEU A 7 -7.85 5.21 -6.58
CA LEU A 7 -9.19 5.77 -6.39
C LEU A 7 -9.59 6.58 -7.61
N THR A 8 -10.74 6.23 -8.16
CA THR A 8 -11.40 6.96 -9.23
C THR A 8 -12.69 7.56 -8.71
N HIS A 9 -13.03 8.76 -9.17
CA HIS A 9 -14.29 9.41 -8.85
C HIS A 9 -15.02 9.69 -10.14
N ASP A 10 -16.20 9.11 -10.30
CA ASP A 10 -17.06 9.34 -11.46
C ASP A 10 -18.45 9.84 -11.03
N VAL A 11 -19.37 9.93 -11.99
CA VAL A 11 -20.76 10.39 -11.74
C VAL A 11 -21.50 9.49 -10.74
N ARG A 12 -21.06 8.25 -10.54
CA ARG A 12 -21.64 7.27 -9.61
C ARG A 12 -20.95 7.28 -8.24
N GLY A 13 -19.94 8.13 -8.05
CA GLY A 13 -19.21 8.30 -6.80
C GLY A 13 -17.79 7.71 -6.86
N TRP A 14 -17.26 7.38 -5.69
CA TRP A 14 -15.93 6.78 -5.59
C TRP A 14 -15.93 5.32 -6.05
N SER A 15 -14.85 4.90 -6.70
CA SER A 15 -14.62 3.52 -7.08
C SER A 15 -13.16 3.16 -6.83
N LEU A 16 -12.94 2.02 -6.16
CA LEU A 16 -11.63 1.43 -5.98
C LEU A 16 -11.24 0.70 -7.27
N LEU A 17 -10.09 1.05 -7.81
CA LEU A 17 -9.51 0.45 -8.99
C LEU A 17 -8.43 -0.54 -8.58
N ASP A 18 -8.64 -1.83 -8.88
CA ASP A 18 -7.57 -2.82 -8.86
C ASP A 18 -7.02 -2.99 -10.28
N THR A 19 -5.74 -2.67 -10.44
CA THR A 19 -5.02 -2.72 -11.72
C THR A 19 -4.60 -4.13 -12.14
N GLY A 20 -4.76 -5.13 -11.27
CA GLY A 20 -4.26 -6.50 -11.51
C GLY A 20 -2.77 -6.68 -11.20
N ARG A 21 -2.13 -5.69 -10.57
CA ARG A 21 -0.68 -5.70 -10.32
C ARG A 21 -0.18 -6.88 -9.49
N MET A 22 -0.99 -7.39 -8.56
CA MET A 22 -0.66 -8.60 -7.81
C MET A 22 -0.51 -9.80 -8.76
N ASP A 23 -1.45 -9.98 -9.69
CA ASP A 23 -1.40 -11.07 -10.67
C ASP A 23 -0.17 -10.95 -11.57
N ASP A 24 0.16 -9.75 -12.04
CA ASP A 24 1.37 -9.49 -12.82
C ASP A 24 2.64 -9.92 -12.06
N ILE A 25 2.71 -9.62 -10.75
CA ILE A 25 3.86 -9.99 -9.92
C ILE A 25 3.93 -11.51 -9.77
N VAL A 26 2.82 -12.17 -9.46
CA VAL A 26 2.75 -13.62 -9.35
C VAL A 26 3.20 -14.29 -10.65
N GLN A 27 2.78 -13.78 -11.82
CA GLN A 27 3.23 -14.30 -13.12
C GLN A 27 4.72 -14.07 -13.39
N SER A 28 5.31 -13.03 -12.81
CA SER A 28 6.74 -12.72 -12.96
C SER A 28 7.67 -13.51 -12.02
N MET A 29 7.09 -14.20 -11.03
CA MET A 29 7.84 -15.00 -10.06
C MET A 29 8.32 -16.32 -10.68
N SER A 30 9.48 -16.79 -10.25
CA SER A 30 10.10 -18.01 -10.81
C SER A 30 9.30 -19.27 -10.53
N HIS A 31 8.75 -19.40 -9.32
CA HIS A 31 8.02 -20.56 -8.85
C HIS A 31 6.86 -20.11 -7.93
N PRO A 32 5.78 -19.55 -8.49
CA PRO A 32 4.75 -18.88 -7.70
C PRO A 32 4.03 -19.78 -6.69
N ALA A 33 3.96 -21.08 -6.98
CA ALA A 33 3.32 -22.07 -6.11
C ALA A 33 4.19 -22.54 -4.92
N THR A 34 5.50 -22.29 -4.96
CA THR A 34 6.45 -22.79 -3.96
C THR A 34 7.26 -21.69 -3.27
N GLN A 35 7.14 -20.44 -3.73
CA GLN A 35 7.74 -19.28 -3.08
C GLN A 35 6.82 -18.72 -2.00
N TYR A 36 7.40 -18.24 -0.90
CA TYR A 36 6.69 -17.68 0.24
C TYR A 36 7.01 -16.19 0.37
N PRO A 37 6.23 -15.30 -0.30
CA PRO A 37 6.52 -13.88 -0.32
C PRO A 37 6.31 -13.23 1.05
N SER A 38 7.17 -12.28 1.38
CA SER A 38 6.97 -11.36 2.51
C SER A 38 6.56 -9.98 1.99
N ILE A 39 5.65 -9.31 2.68
CA ILE A 39 5.14 -7.99 2.27
C ILE A 39 5.61 -6.91 3.24
N CYS A 40 6.32 -5.91 2.71
CA CYS A 40 6.79 -4.74 3.44
C CYS A 40 6.05 -3.48 2.97
N SER A 41 5.29 -2.82 3.84
CA SER A 41 4.58 -1.59 3.51
C SER A 41 5.38 -0.37 3.91
N PHE A 42 5.69 0.51 2.95
CA PHE A 42 6.37 1.77 3.20
C PHE A 42 5.37 2.93 3.04
N LEU A 43 5.13 3.64 4.13
CA LEU A 43 4.12 4.70 4.19
C LEU A 43 4.70 6.00 4.75
N GLY A 44 4.38 7.14 4.13
CA GLY A 44 4.64 8.43 4.78
C GLY A 44 5.05 9.56 3.85
N ASN A 45 5.94 10.43 4.32
CA ASN A 45 6.47 11.55 3.55
C ASN A 45 7.55 11.12 2.53
N THR A 46 8.21 12.10 1.90
CA THR A 46 9.20 11.88 0.83
C THR A 46 10.49 11.20 1.30
N SER A 47 10.82 11.23 2.60
CA SER A 47 11.97 10.50 3.16
C SER A 47 11.86 8.99 2.94
N ARG A 48 10.63 8.47 2.79
CA ARG A 48 10.36 7.10 2.35
C ARG A 48 11.08 6.78 1.04
N LEU A 49 11.09 7.70 0.07
CA LEU A 49 11.71 7.46 -1.24
C LEU A 49 13.22 7.24 -1.12
N SER A 50 13.88 7.96 -0.21
CA SER A 50 15.30 7.75 0.08
C SER A 50 15.56 6.38 0.69
N ALA A 51 14.73 5.95 1.64
CA ALA A 51 14.82 4.61 2.22
C ALA A 51 14.56 3.50 1.18
N LEU A 52 13.55 3.66 0.33
CA LEU A 52 13.24 2.71 -0.74
C LEU A 52 14.39 2.60 -1.76
N ARG A 53 15.05 3.72 -2.10
CA ARG A 53 16.24 3.70 -2.97
C ARG A 53 17.42 2.96 -2.34
N ALA A 54 17.61 3.13 -1.03
CA ALA A 54 18.69 2.45 -0.31
C ALA A 54 18.44 0.94 -0.16
N LEU A 55 17.20 0.55 0.12
CA LEU A 55 16.82 -0.86 0.34
C LEU A 55 16.60 -1.64 -0.97
N PHE A 56 16.09 -0.97 -2.01
CA PHE A 56 15.74 -1.58 -3.30
C PHE A 56 16.36 -0.80 -4.47
N PRO A 57 17.71 -0.69 -4.54
CA PRO A 57 18.39 0.14 -5.53
C PRO A 57 18.11 -0.27 -6.99
N GLN A 58 17.78 -1.54 -7.22
CA GLN A 58 17.52 -2.08 -8.56
C GLN A 58 16.06 -1.96 -9.03
N ASN A 59 15.13 -1.57 -8.14
CA ASN A 59 13.70 -1.55 -8.43
C ASN A 59 13.20 -0.27 -9.13
N ASN A 60 14.10 0.69 -9.43
CA ASN A 60 13.78 1.95 -10.12
C ASN A 60 12.55 2.68 -9.55
N VAL A 61 12.40 2.67 -8.22
CA VAL A 61 11.20 3.11 -7.48
C VAL A 61 10.78 4.56 -7.81
N THR A 62 11.70 5.41 -8.26
CA THR A 62 11.43 6.84 -8.47
C THR A 62 11.12 7.26 -9.90
N ARG A 63 10.88 6.31 -10.83
CA ARG A 63 10.32 6.67 -12.13
C ARG A 63 8.89 7.12 -11.86
N ARG A 64 8.63 8.43 -11.88
CA ARG A 64 7.31 9.07 -11.66
C ARG A 64 6.24 8.36 -12.49
N GLY A 65 5.65 7.31 -11.91
CA GLY A 65 4.43 6.73 -12.41
C GLY A 65 3.26 7.63 -12.02
N PRO A 66 2.07 7.38 -12.56
CA PRO A 66 0.86 8.04 -12.09
C PRO A 66 0.76 7.94 -10.57
N ALA A 67 0.30 9.00 -9.92
CA ALA A 67 0.07 9.04 -8.48
C ALA A 67 -1.07 8.08 -8.13
N SER A 68 -0.74 6.81 -7.88
CA SER A 68 -1.72 5.81 -7.42
C SER A 68 -1.79 5.77 -5.90
N LEU A 69 -2.95 5.41 -5.36
CA LEU A 69 -3.15 5.23 -3.93
C LEU A 69 -2.11 4.30 -3.28
N VAL A 70 -1.92 3.10 -3.85
CA VAL A 70 -0.97 2.10 -3.38
C VAL A 70 -0.19 1.54 -4.57
N GLN A 71 1.13 1.65 -4.55
CA GLN A 71 2.00 0.98 -5.50
C GLN A 71 2.50 -0.33 -4.92
N LEU A 72 2.68 -1.35 -5.76
CA LEU A 72 3.18 -2.67 -5.39
C LEU A 72 4.32 -3.10 -6.31
N HIS A 73 5.41 -3.51 -5.67
CA HIS A 73 6.66 -3.88 -6.32
C HIS A 73 7.12 -5.26 -5.84
N LEU A 74 7.75 -6.00 -6.76
CA LEU A 74 8.54 -7.20 -6.43
C LEU A 74 10.01 -6.79 -6.40
N SER A 75 10.70 -7.03 -5.29
CA SER A 75 12.14 -6.81 -5.18
C SER A 75 12.89 -7.62 -6.24
N THR A 76 13.65 -6.96 -7.11
CA THR A 76 14.36 -7.62 -8.22
C THR A 76 15.45 -8.56 -7.71
N THR A 77 16.05 -8.24 -6.56
CA THR A 77 17.13 -9.02 -5.94
C THR A 77 16.62 -10.32 -5.32
N THR A 78 15.37 -10.33 -4.85
CA THR A 78 14.77 -11.49 -4.16
C THR A 78 13.69 -12.19 -5.00
N ALA A 79 13.37 -11.70 -6.20
CA ALA A 79 12.33 -12.26 -7.07
C ALA A 79 12.46 -13.77 -7.35
N ARG A 80 13.70 -14.29 -7.34
CA ARG A 80 14.03 -15.69 -7.59
C ARG A 80 14.38 -16.49 -6.33
N SER A 81 14.36 -15.90 -5.15
CA SER A 81 14.62 -16.62 -3.89
C SER A 81 13.37 -17.37 -3.43
N GLU A 82 13.53 -18.29 -2.49
CA GLU A 82 12.39 -18.95 -1.83
C GLU A 82 11.46 -17.96 -1.11
N HIS A 83 12.03 -16.84 -0.63
CA HIS A 83 11.33 -15.79 0.11
C HIS A 83 11.44 -14.43 -0.62
N PRO A 84 10.68 -14.22 -1.71
CA PRO A 84 10.69 -12.96 -2.41
C PRO A 84 10.10 -11.84 -1.55
N VAL A 85 10.69 -10.66 -1.61
CA VAL A 85 10.18 -9.48 -0.91
C VAL A 85 9.29 -8.69 -1.84
N TRP A 86 8.02 -8.59 -1.49
CA TRP A 86 7.08 -7.65 -2.07
C TRP A 86 7.07 -6.40 -1.21
N PHE A 87 7.01 -5.22 -1.81
CA PHE A 87 6.87 -4.01 -1.04
C PHE A 87 5.86 -3.06 -1.65
N THR A 88 5.10 -2.40 -0.77
CA THR A 88 4.14 -1.39 -1.15
C THR A 88 4.68 0.00 -0.84
N GLU A 89 4.26 0.96 -1.65
CA GLU A 89 4.54 2.37 -1.47
C GLU A 89 3.24 3.16 -1.37
N THR A 90 3.12 4.01 -0.36
CA THR A 90 1.97 4.92 -0.22
C THR A 90 2.38 6.25 0.43
N SER A 91 2.02 7.37 -0.19
CA SER A 91 2.26 8.72 0.37
C SER A 91 1.26 9.05 1.48
N PHE A 92 1.56 9.99 2.38
CA PHE A 92 0.53 10.63 3.21
C PHE A 92 -0.37 11.57 2.41
N ALA A 93 0.12 12.11 1.29
CA ALA A 93 -0.67 12.99 0.43
C ALA A 93 -1.95 12.29 -0.04
N HIS A 94 -3.04 13.05 -0.14
CA HIS A 94 -4.27 12.54 -0.75
C HIS A 94 -3.97 12.20 -2.22
N PRO A 95 -4.52 11.12 -2.78
CA PRO A 95 -4.41 10.87 -4.21
C PRO A 95 -4.99 12.10 -4.92
N SER A 96 -4.17 12.81 -5.69
CA SER A 96 -4.67 13.79 -6.64
C SER A 96 -5.53 13.01 -7.63
N THR A 97 -6.83 13.29 -7.66
CA THR A 97 -7.79 12.73 -8.62
C THR A 97 -7.16 12.86 -10.00
N LEU A 98 -6.70 11.75 -10.57
CA LEU A 98 -6.19 11.76 -11.94
C LEU A 98 -7.40 11.92 -12.85
N ASP A 99 -7.53 13.11 -13.43
CA ASP A 99 -8.38 13.34 -14.58
C ASP A 99 -7.88 12.45 -15.72
N GLY A 100 -8.57 11.32 -15.91
CA GLY A 100 -8.46 10.49 -17.11
C GLY A 100 -7.79 9.13 -16.90
N PRO A 101 -8.25 8.09 -17.64
CA PRO A 101 -7.71 6.75 -17.55
C PRO A 101 -6.37 6.68 -18.26
N PHE A 102 -5.27 6.87 -17.55
CA PHE A 102 -3.94 6.51 -18.05
C PHE A 102 -3.75 4.99 -17.93
N MET A 103 -4.51 4.25 -18.75
CA MET A 103 -4.47 2.80 -18.84
C MET A 103 -3.48 2.34 -19.90
N ASN A 104 -2.54 1.48 -19.51
CA ASN A 104 -1.87 0.60 -20.47
C ASN A 104 -2.83 -0.57 -20.78
N PRO A 105 -3.16 -0.86 -22.05
CA PRO A 105 -4.13 -1.89 -22.44
C PRO A 105 -3.63 -3.35 -22.26
N SER A 106 -2.54 -3.56 -21.51
CA SER A 106 -1.85 -4.85 -21.41
C SER A 106 -2.09 -5.61 -20.11
N ALA A 107 -2.75 -5.02 -19.11
CA ALA A 107 -3.18 -5.76 -17.92
C ALA A 107 -4.59 -6.31 -18.14
N ASN A 108 -4.84 -7.54 -17.67
CA ASN A 108 -6.19 -8.10 -17.56
C ASN A 108 -7.14 -7.03 -17.01
N ARG A 109 -8.34 -6.90 -17.62
CA ARG A 109 -9.28 -5.80 -17.38
C ARG A 109 -9.27 -5.30 -15.93
N PRO A 110 -8.94 -4.01 -15.70
CA PRO A 110 -8.91 -3.47 -14.35
C PRO A 110 -10.27 -3.68 -13.68
N ARG A 111 -10.26 -4.14 -12.43
CA ARG A 111 -11.49 -4.40 -11.67
C ARG A 111 -11.91 -3.11 -10.98
N HIS A 112 -13.10 -2.64 -11.33
CA HIS A 112 -13.73 -1.50 -10.66
C HIS A 112 -14.67 -2.02 -9.58
N CYS A 113 -14.35 -1.71 -8.33
CA CYS A 113 -15.18 -2.01 -7.18
C CYS A 113 -15.88 -0.71 -6.75
N PRO A 114 -17.17 -0.53 -7.05
CA PRO A 114 -17.89 0.69 -6.66
C PRO A 114 -17.94 0.77 -5.14
N VAL A 115 -17.63 1.96 -4.62
CA VAL A 115 -17.80 2.26 -3.20
C VAL A 115 -19.26 2.63 -2.98
N GLN A 116 -19.97 1.87 -2.13
CA GLN A 116 -21.33 2.27 -1.75
C GLN A 116 -21.29 3.51 -0.84
N GLN A 117 -21.79 4.62 -1.37
CA GLN A 117 -21.82 5.94 -0.73
C GLN A 117 -22.55 5.94 0.63
N ASN A 118 -23.47 5.00 0.81
CA ASN A 118 -24.41 4.88 1.92
C ASN A 118 -23.75 4.43 3.23
N GLN A 119 -22.50 3.93 3.19
CA GLN A 119 -21.81 3.41 4.38
C GLN A 119 -20.76 4.37 4.93
N TRP A 120 -20.41 5.45 4.21
CA TRP A 120 -19.25 6.29 4.51
C TRP A 120 -19.67 7.71 4.91
N GLU A 121 -20.69 7.81 5.78
CA GLU A 121 -21.31 9.06 6.23
C GLU A 121 -20.48 9.90 7.22
N THR A 122 -19.23 9.56 7.50
CA THR A 122 -18.39 10.40 8.37
C THR A 122 -16.93 10.21 8.02
N SER A 123 -16.37 11.15 7.24
CA SER A 123 -14.97 11.60 7.16
C SER A 123 -13.79 10.61 7.23
N ILE A 124 -14.01 9.29 7.30
CA ILE A 124 -12.99 8.26 7.20
C ILE A 124 -12.49 8.35 5.78
N ASN A 125 -11.29 8.90 5.66
CA ASN A 125 -10.58 8.97 4.41
C ASN A 125 -10.56 7.55 3.80
N ILE A 126 -11.16 7.39 2.63
CA ILE A 126 -11.29 6.11 1.89
C ILE A 126 -9.96 5.35 1.86
N LYS A 127 -8.88 6.10 1.72
CA LYS A 127 -7.51 5.62 1.80
C LYS A 127 -7.20 4.89 3.11
N ASP A 128 -7.60 5.46 4.24
CA ASP A 128 -7.36 4.88 5.55
C ASP A 128 -8.07 3.54 5.64
N HIS A 129 -9.32 3.46 5.17
CA HIS A 129 -10.06 2.21 5.11
C HIS A 129 -9.36 1.17 4.25
N ILE A 130 -8.88 1.55 3.06
CA ILE A 130 -8.12 0.66 2.17
C ILE A 130 -6.83 0.18 2.83
N LEU A 131 -6.07 1.07 3.48
CA LEU A 131 -4.83 0.68 4.15
C LEU A 131 -5.11 -0.27 5.32
N ILE A 132 -6.07 0.07 6.17
CA ILE A 132 -6.43 -0.68 7.37
C ILE A 132 -7.01 -2.06 7.03
N ARG A 133 -7.88 -2.15 6.02
CA ARG A 133 -8.65 -3.36 5.71
C ARG A 133 -8.12 -4.16 4.53
N LEU A 134 -7.29 -3.58 3.65
CA LEU A 134 -6.79 -4.29 2.47
C LEU A 134 -5.28 -4.43 2.43
N VAL A 135 -4.50 -3.48 2.98
CA VAL A 135 -3.03 -3.53 2.88
C VAL A 135 -2.40 -4.13 4.14
N PHE A 136 -2.70 -3.59 5.32
CA PHE A 136 -2.11 -4.03 6.59
C PHE A 136 -2.36 -5.49 6.99
N PRO A 137 -3.52 -6.11 6.71
CA PRO A 137 -3.74 -7.51 7.07
C PRO A 137 -2.72 -8.48 6.44
N TRP A 138 -2.18 -8.12 5.27
CA TRP A 138 -1.18 -8.93 4.56
C TRP A 138 0.25 -8.44 4.79
N THR A 139 0.41 -7.32 5.48
CA THR A 139 1.72 -6.69 5.69
C THR A 139 2.46 -7.37 6.84
N HIS A 140 3.68 -7.81 6.57
CA HIS A 140 4.56 -8.43 7.56
C HIS A 140 5.40 -7.36 8.27
N VAL A 141 5.83 -6.32 7.55
CA VAL A 141 6.58 -5.19 8.09
C VAL A 141 5.98 -3.88 7.59
N ALA A 142 5.56 -2.98 8.48
CA ALA A 142 5.09 -1.65 8.14
C ALA A 142 6.09 -0.58 8.59
N CYS A 143 6.65 0.16 7.63
CA CYS A 143 7.58 1.25 7.82
C CYS A 143 6.87 2.59 7.63
N PHE A 144 6.74 3.37 8.71
CA PHE A 144 6.10 4.68 8.69
C PHE A 144 7.13 5.80 8.79
N PHE A 145 7.06 6.78 7.88
CA PHE A 145 7.95 7.95 7.83
C PHE A 145 7.16 9.19 8.22
N VAL A 146 7.38 9.67 9.44
CA VAL A 146 6.53 10.61 10.16
C VAL A 146 7.33 11.85 10.53
N ASP A 147 6.80 13.04 10.27
CA ASP A 147 7.45 14.35 10.51
C ASP A 147 6.79 15.20 11.60
N GLY A 148 5.74 14.72 12.26
CA GLY A 148 5.09 15.43 13.36
C GLY A 148 3.99 14.65 14.06
N GLU A 149 3.52 15.20 15.17
CA GLU A 149 2.55 14.57 16.09
C GLU A 149 1.22 14.21 15.38
N SER A 150 0.70 15.08 14.52
CA SER A 150 -0.54 14.80 13.76
C SER A 150 -0.42 13.53 12.90
N LYS A 151 0.72 13.35 12.23
CA LYS A 151 0.98 12.15 11.41
C LYS A 151 1.24 10.93 12.29
N LEU A 152 1.89 11.09 13.43
CA LEU A 152 2.07 10.03 14.41
C LEU A 152 0.71 9.53 14.94
N ASN A 153 -0.17 10.45 15.33
CA ASN A 153 -1.53 10.16 15.79
C ASN A 153 -2.37 9.47 14.71
N THR A 154 -2.20 9.87 13.44
CA THR A 154 -2.82 9.19 12.29
C THR A 154 -2.35 7.74 12.17
N VAL A 155 -1.03 7.51 12.25
CA VAL A 155 -0.47 6.15 12.21
C VAL A 155 -0.93 5.32 13.40
N ALA A 156 -0.96 5.91 14.61
CA ALA A 156 -1.46 5.24 15.80
C ALA A 156 -2.94 4.85 15.66
N HIS A 157 -3.77 5.73 15.09
CA HIS A 157 -5.16 5.43 14.77
C HIS A 157 -5.28 4.25 13.81
N TRP A 158 -4.53 4.25 12.71
CA TRP A 158 -4.54 3.15 11.74
C TRP A 158 -4.12 1.81 12.34
N LEU A 159 -3.06 1.80 13.15
CA LEU A 159 -2.57 0.59 13.81
C LEU A 159 -3.57 0.05 14.83
N LYS A 160 -4.25 0.91 15.58
CA LYS A 160 -5.34 0.50 16.49
C LYS A 160 -6.53 -0.05 15.71
N ALA A 161 -6.90 0.61 14.62
CA ALA A 161 -8.03 0.19 13.78
C ALA A 161 -7.77 -1.12 13.03
N SER A 162 -6.52 -1.41 12.65
CA SER A 162 -6.15 -2.65 11.95
C SER A 162 -6.11 -3.89 12.85
N GLN A 163 -5.99 -3.70 14.17
CA GLN A 163 -6.09 -4.80 15.14
C GLN A 163 -7.52 -5.38 15.23
N GLY A 164 -8.54 -4.65 14.76
CA GLY A 164 -9.95 -5.04 14.84
C GLY A 164 -10.40 -6.16 13.90
N GLY A 165 -9.50 -7.06 13.48
CA GLY A 165 -9.78 -8.33 12.80
C GLY A 165 -10.38 -8.25 11.39
N ILE A 166 -9.86 -9.09 10.49
CA ILE A 166 -10.63 -9.59 9.33
C ILE A 166 -10.94 -11.04 9.67
N HIS A 167 -12.18 -11.30 10.07
CA HIS A 167 -12.63 -12.64 10.44
C HIS A 167 -12.98 -13.43 9.18
N THR A 168 -11.99 -14.03 8.53
CA THR A 168 -12.22 -14.91 7.35
C THR A 168 -11.85 -16.37 7.60
N SER A 169 -11.31 -16.73 8.77
CA SER A 169 -10.97 -18.12 9.12
C SER A 169 -11.04 -18.37 10.63
N PRO A 170 -11.48 -19.57 11.10
CA PRO A 170 -11.58 -19.91 12.53
C PRO A 170 -10.22 -20.25 13.18
N SER A 171 -9.10 -20.03 12.48
CA SER A 171 -7.76 -20.21 13.01
C SER A 171 -7.11 -18.84 13.16
N ASP A 172 -6.89 -18.41 14.41
CA ASP A 172 -6.15 -17.20 14.78
C ASP A 172 -4.69 -17.27 14.30
N ILE A 173 -4.48 -17.08 13.00
CA ILE A 173 -3.15 -16.71 12.50
C ILE A 173 -3.08 -15.20 12.65
N THR A 174 -2.74 -14.75 13.86
CA THR A 174 -2.32 -13.37 14.08
C THR A 174 -0.95 -13.20 13.41
N SER A 175 -0.93 -12.94 12.10
CA SER A 175 0.26 -12.41 11.44
C SER A 175 0.60 -11.10 12.13
N ARG A 176 1.57 -11.13 13.03
CA ARG A 176 1.94 -9.97 13.84
C ARG A 176 2.80 -9.06 12.98
N MET A 177 2.15 -8.14 12.27
CA MET A 177 2.79 -7.05 11.55
C MET A 177 3.83 -6.36 12.46
N ARG A 178 5.10 -6.35 12.03
CA ARG A 178 6.16 -5.61 12.71
C ARG A 178 6.11 -4.15 12.27
N VAL A 179 6.16 -3.22 13.22
CA VAL A 179 6.06 -1.79 12.94
C VAL A 179 7.42 -1.12 13.14
N ILE A 180 7.86 -0.38 12.15
CA ILE A 180 9.06 0.48 12.18
C ILE A 180 8.58 1.93 12.02
N LEU A 181 8.88 2.76 13.00
CA LEU A 181 8.58 4.20 12.96
C LEU A 181 9.89 4.97 12.73
N ASN A 182 9.93 5.72 11.64
CA ASN A 182 11.03 6.61 11.30
C ASN A 182 10.57 8.06 11.51
N LEU A 183 11.13 8.71 12.53
CA LEU A 183 10.86 10.11 12.86
C LEU A 183 11.78 10.98 12.02
N THR A 184 11.24 11.65 11.02
CA THR A 184 12.01 12.36 10.00
C THR A 184 12.20 13.84 10.31
N SER A 185 11.48 14.37 11.30
CA SER A 185 11.66 15.74 11.79
C SER A 185 12.42 15.73 13.12
N PRO A 186 13.65 16.26 13.17
CA PRO A 186 14.44 16.33 14.41
C PRO A 186 13.95 17.42 15.38
N THR A 187 13.12 18.35 14.91
CA THR A 187 12.59 19.48 15.71
C THR A 187 11.16 19.27 16.19
N ALA A 188 10.48 18.21 15.74
CA ALA A 188 9.13 17.92 16.18
C ALA A 188 9.13 17.36 17.61
N THR A 189 8.31 17.94 18.47
CA THR A 189 7.97 17.39 19.78
C THR A 189 6.92 16.29 19.59
N TYR A 190 7.22 15.09 20.07
CA TYR A 190 6.27 13.96 20.10
C TYR A 190 5.92 13.75 21.57
N HIS A 191 4.68 14.05 21.95
CA HIS A 191 4.17 13.91 23.33
C HIS A 191 3.37 12.62 23.47
#